data_AF-A0A959WBQ7-F1
#
_entry.id   AF-A0A959WBQ7-F1
#
_cell.length_a   1.000
_cell.length_b   1.000
_cell.length_c   1.000
_cell.angle_alpha   90.00
_cell.angle_beta   90.00
_cell.angle_gamma   90.00
#
_symmetry.space_group_name_H-M   'P 1'
#
loop_
_entity.id
_entity.type
_entity.pdbx_description
1 polymer ?
#
loop_
_entity_poly.entity_id
_entity_poly.type
_entity_poly.pdbx_seq_one_letter_code
_entity_poly.pdbx_strand_id
1 'polypeptide(L)' 'MATVVDWEALLDAAVASLVAALVVTLAASTAIYGAATFAEAQRDERYGVAAMAAVLALVGSLVVAASIAVGLYVMING' A
#
# COMPACT_ATOMS: atom_id res chain seq x y z
N MET A 1 2.38 -40.08 13.28
CA MET A 1 2.79 -38.77 13.84
C MET A 1 1.99 -37.73 13.08
N ALA A 2 0.89 -37.26 13.68
CA ALA A 2 0.12 -36.16 13.12
C ALA A 2 0.85 -34.87 13.52
N THR A 3 1.51 -34.22 12.58
CA THR A 3 2.00 -32.86 12.77
C THR A 3 0.78 -31.96 12.91
N VAL A 4 0.51 -31.55 14.15
CA VAL A 4 -0.59 -30.64 14.53
C VAL A 4 -0.47 -29.28 13.83
N VAL A 5 0.74 -28.95 13.39
CA VAL A 5 1.09 -27.69 12.76
C VAL A 5 1.77 -27.97 11.43
N ASP A 6 1.19 -27.39 10.38
CA ASP A 6 1.82 -27.32 9.07
C ASP A 6 2.79 -26.14 9.07
N TRP A 7 4.09 -26.45 9.12
CA TRP A 7 5.14 -25.45 9.32
C TRP A 7 5.45 -24.65 8.06
N GLU A 8 5.18 -25.25 6.90
CA GLU A 8 5.34 -24.60 5.60
C GLU A 8 4.24 -23.53 5.43
N ALA A 9 2.99 -23.88 5.74
CA ALA A 9 1.88 -22.92 5.73
C ALA A 9 2.08 -21.74 6.69
N LEU A 10 2.64 -21.98 7.89
CA LEU A 10 2.92 -20.90 8.84
C LEU A 10 4.03 -19.96 8.37
N LEU A 11 5.08 -20.48 7.74
CA LEU A 11 6.14 -19.65 7.17
C LEU A 11 5.63 -18.81 6.00
N ASP A 12 4.84 -19.39 5.10
CA ASP A 12 4.23 -18.66 3.98
C ASP A 12 3.33 -17.52 4.46
N ALA A 13 2.49 -17.77 5.47
CA ALA A 13 1.64 -16.74 6.06
C ALA A 13 2.48 -15.64 6.75
N ALA A 14 3.55 -16.00 7.46
CA ALA A 14 4.43 -15.05 8.11
C ALA A 14 5.13 -14.14 7.10
N VAL A 15 5.65 -14.71 6.00
CA VAL A 15 6.29 -13.93 4.93
C VAL A 15 5.27 -13.07 4.19
N ALA A 16 4.10 -13.62 3.84
CA ALA A 16 3.05 -12.88 3.15
C ALA A 16 2.57 -11.67 3.98
N SER A 17 2.37 -11.84 5.28
CA SER A 17 1.97 -10.74 6.17
C SER A 17 3.05 -9.66 6.31
N LEU A 18 4.33 -10.05 6.36
CA LEU A 18 5.45 -9.11 6.34
C LEU A 18 5.47 -8.29 5.04
N VAL A 19 5.36 -8.97 3.89
CA VAL A 19 5.33 -8.31 2.57
C VAL A 19 4.14 -7.38 2.48
N ALA A 20 2.95 -7.81 2.90
CA ALA A 20 1.76 -6.97 2.91
C ALA A 20 1.95 -5.71 3.77
N ALA A 21 2.49 -5.85 4.98
CA ALA A 21 2.76 -4.73 5.87
C ALA A 21 3.74 -3.71 5.23
N LEU A 22 4.80 -4.21 4.59
CA LEU A 22 5.77 -3.36 3.89
C LEU A 22 5.13 -2.63 2.70
N VAL A 23 4.38 -3.34 1.86
CA VAL A 23 3.72 -2.77 0.69
C VAL A 23 2.74 -1.67 1.09
N VAL A 24 1.89 -1.91 2.09
CA VAL A 24 0.91 -0.92 2.56
C VAL A 24 1.61 0.29 3.18
N THR A 25 2.66 0.06 3.99
CA THR A 25 3.41 1.16 4.63
C THR A 25 4.12 2.03 3.60
N LEU A 26 4.77 1.42 2.61
CA LEU A 26 5.46 2.14 1.54
C LEU A 26 4.47 2.90 0.67
N ALA A 27 3.36 2.28 0.29
CA ALA A 27 2.31 2.92 -0.51
C ALA A 27 1.67 4.12 0.20
N ALA A 28 1.39 4.00 1.50
CA ALA A 28 0.90 5.11 2.31
C ALA A 28 1.94 6.24 2.43
N SER A 29 3.21 5.88 2.65
CA SER A 29 4.29 6.88 2.78
C SER A 29 4.51 7.64 1.48
N THR A 30 4.49 6.97 0.33
CA THR A 30 4.60 7.62 -0.99
C THR A 30 3.37 8.47 -1.30
N ALA A 31 2.18 8.04 -0.88
CA ALA A 31 0.97 8.84 -1.02
C ALA A 31 1.06 10.16 -0.24
N ILE A 32 1.50 10.10 1.02
CA ILE A 32 1.70 11.27 1.89
C ILE A 32 2.77 12.19 1.31
N TYR A 33 3.89 11.62 0.85
CA TYR A 33 4.95 12.39 0.22
C TYR A 33 4.46 13.11 -1.03
N GLY A 34 3.77 12.42 -1.95
CA GLY A 34 3.19 13.02 -3.14
C GLY A 34 2.20 14.15 -2.82
N ALA A 35 1.37 13.97 -1.80
CA ALA A 35 0.41 15.00 -1.37
C ALA A 35 1.11 16.23 -0.78
N ALA A 36 2.16 16.05 0.02
CA ALA A 36 2.96 17.15 0.56
C ALA A 36 3.69 17.91 -0.55
N THR A 37 4.37 17.19 -1.45
CA THR A 37 5.08 17.79 -2.59
C THR A 37 4.13 18.49 -3.56
N PHE A 38 2.90 18.00 -3.72
CA PHE A 38 1.87 18.70 -4.51
C PHE A 38 1.55 20.07 -3.91
N ALA A 39 1.31 20.13 -2.60
CA ALA A 39 0.96 21.38 -1.92
C ALA A 39 2.10 22.40 -1.97
N GLU A 40 3.35 21.95 -1.89
CA GLU A 40 4.53 22.80 -2.06
C GLU A 40 4.68 23.29 -3.51
N ALA A 41 4.66 22.37 -4.48
CA ALA A 41 4.83 22.71 -5.89
C ALA A 41 3.72 23.62 -6.43
N GLN A 42 2.50 23.53 -5.89
CA GLN A 42 1.42 24.43 -6.25
C GLN A 42 1.67 25.86 -5.74
N ARG A 43 2.28 26.02 -4.55
CA ARG A 43 2.64 27.33 -4.00
C ARG A 43 3.78 28.00 -4.77
N ASP A 44 4.70 27.20 -5.28
CA ASP A 44 5.84 27.68 -6.08
C ASP A 44 5.49 27.89 -7.56
N GLU A 45 4.22 27.77 -7.95
CA GLU A 45 3.74 27.86 -9.35
C GLU A 45 4.39 26.83 -10.29
N ARG A 46 4.98 25.75 -9.74
CA ARG A 46 5.63 24.67 -10.48
C ARG A 46 4.62 23.60 -10.89
N TYR A 47 3.65 23.98 -11.73
CA TYR A 47 2.48 23.16 -12.06
C TYR A 47 2.82 21.76 -12.62
N GLY A 48 3.90 21.62 -13.39
CA GLY A 48 4.32 20.31 -13.92
C GLY A 48 4.74 19.35 -12.81
N VAL A 49 5.47 19.83 -11.80
CA VAL A 49 5.88 19.03 -10.64
C VAL A 49 4.67 18.72 -9.77
N ALA A 50 3.78 19.70 -9.58
CA ALA A 50 2.52 19.50 -8.86
C ALA A 50 1.70 18.37 -9.51
N ALA A 51 1.48 18.39 -10.82
CA ALA A 51 0.73 17.33 -11.50
C ALA A 51 1.33 15.94 -11.27
N MET A 52 2.65 15.79 -11.36
CA MET A 52 3.32 14.51 -11.09
C MET A 52 3.21 14.08 -9.63
N ALA A 53 3.36 15.00 -8.69
CA ALA A 53 3.21 14.73 -7.27
C ALA A 53 1.78 14.29 -6.92
N ALA A 54 0.76 14.90 -7.54
CA ALA A 54 -0.63 14.50 -7.40
C ALA A 54 -0.89 13.08 -7.94
N VAL A 55 -0.32 12.73 -9.11
CA VAL A 55 -0.42 11.37 -9.65
C VAL A 55 0.24 10.37 -8.70
N LEU A 56 1.42 10.68 -8.16
CA LEU A 56 2.09 9.82 -7.19
C LEU A 56 1.24 9.61 -5.93
N ALA A 57 0.65 10.69 -5.43
CA ALA A 57 -0.26 10.65 -4.28
C ALA A 57 -1.45 9.70 -4.55
N LEU A 58 -2.11 9.88 -5.69
CA LEU A 58 -3.26 9.08 -6.10
C LEU A 58 -2.92 7.60 -6.27
N VAL A 59 -1.80 7.29 -6.92
CA VAL A 59 -1.37 5.90 -7.12
C VAL A 59 -1.10 5.21 -5.78
N GLY A 60 -0.37 5.87 -4.88
CA GLY A 60 -0.13 5.33 -3.53
C GLY A 60 -1.43 5.09 -2.77
N SER A 61 -2.37 6.04 -2.80
CA SER A 61 -3.68 5.90 -2.17
C SER A 61 -4.50 4.76 -2.79
N LEU A 62 -4.47 4.59 -4.11
CA LEU A 62 -5.18 3.52 -4.81
C LEU A 62 -4.62 2.15 -4.44
N VAL A 63 -3.31 2.01 -4.28
CA VAL A 63 -2.70 0.74 -3.83
C VAL A 63 -3.19 0.38 -2.44
N VAL A 64 -3.21 1.34 -1.50
CA VAL A 64 -3.73 1.10 -0.14
C VAL A 64 -5.21 0.72 -0.17
N ALA A 65 -6.03 1.46 -0.93
CA ALA A 65 -7.46 1.16 -1.08
C ALA A 65 -7.70 -0.24 -1.68
N ALA A 66 -6.91 -0.62 -2.70
CA ALA A 66 -6.96 -1.94 -3.31
C ALA A 66 -6.56 -3.05 -2.33
N SER A 67 -5.51 -2.85 -1.52
CA SER A 67 -5.11 -3.82 -0.49
C SER A 67 -6.23 -4.07 0.52
N ILE A 68 -6.92 -3.02 0.96
CA ILE A 68 -8.08 -3.14 1.86
C ILE A 68 -9.22 -3.89 1.16
N ALA A 69 -9.55 -3.52 -0.08
CA ALA A 69 -10.63 -4.13 -0.84
C ALA A 69 -10.40 -5.63 -1.08
N VAL A 70 -9.17 -6.03 -1.41
CA VAL A 70 -8.79 -7.44 -1.56
C VAL A 70 -8.93 -8.19 -0.23
N GLY A 71 -8.47 -7.61 0.87
CA GLY A 71 -8.62 -8.22 2.20
C GLY A 71 -10.09 -8.44 2.58
N LEU A 72 -10.95 -7.45 2.32
CA LEU A 72 -12.40 -7.58 2.54
C LEU A 72 -13.03 -8.63 1.63
N TYR A 73 -12.64 -8.66 0.35
CA TYR A 73 -13.15 -9.65 -0.60
C TYR A 73 -12.83 -11.09 -0.17
N VAL A 74 -11.59 -11.34 0.28
CA VAL A 74 -11.17 -12.65 0.79
C VAL A 74 -11.94 -13.00 2.06
N MET A 75 -12.15 -12.06 2.98
CA MET A 75 -12.89 -12.33 4.22
C MET A 75 -14.38 -12.64 3.98
N ILE A 76 -14.97 -12.08 2.92
CA ILE A 76 -16.40 -12.25 2.59
C ILE A 76 -16.65 -13.53 1.79
N ASN A 77 -15.74 -13.90 0.88
CA ASN A 77 -15.95 -15.00 -0.07
C ASN A 77 -15.07 -16.23 0.19
N GLY A 78 -14.18 -16.15 1.18
CA GLY A 78 -13.27 -17.23 1.58
C GLY A 78 -13.80 -18.09 2.71
#